data_AF-A0A0K8TGL3-F1
#
_entry.id   AF-A0A0K8TGL3-F1
#
_cell.length_a   1.000
_cell.length_b   1.000
_cell.length_c   1.000
_cell.angle_alpha   90.00
_cell.angle_beta   90.00
_cell.angle_gamma   90.00
#
_symmetry.space_group_name_H-M   'P 1'
#
loop_
_entity.id
_entity.type
_entity.pdbx_description
1 polymer ?
#
loop_
_entity_poly.entity_id
_entity_poly.type
_entity_poly.pdbx_seq_one_letter_code
_entity_poly.pdbx_strand_id
1 'polypeptide(L)'
;IGIGIQHVFPGAAWAEPAKYAVIGAAAHLGGICRISISLTVMMIEATGNITFGLPLMLTLITTKWIGDFFTEGIYEMQIYLNGVPLLPSAPPPLSSDIKATDVMSAPPVVFPSKVKVARIIDTLDSVPHNGFPIVEPVPPSASGHVSNQGVLKSAGRLKGLILKSQLLILLHSKSFNELVPHTSEQLRKKLHMFREAYAKHQKIQVCQDVQIT
;
A
#
# COMPACT_ATOMS: atom_id res chain seq x y z
N ILE A 1 -18.07 -25.09 28.37
CA ILE A 1 -18.29 -23.97 29.33
C ILE A 1 -19.77 -23.81 29.64
N GLY A 2 -20.65 -23.54 28.65
CA GLY A 2 -22.09 -23.33 28.88
C GLY A 2 -22.79 -24.45 29.68
N ILE A 3 -22.62 -25.71 29.28
CA ILE A 3 -23.18 -26.88 30.00
C ILE A 3 -22.63 -26.97 31.44
N GLY A 4 -21.35 -26.63 31.64
CA GLY A 4 -20.74 -26.63 32.97
C GLY A 4 -21.35 -25.57 33.89
N ILE A 5 -21.62 -24.36 33.39
CA ILE A 5 -22.28 -23.29 34.14
C ILE A 5 -23.71 -23.70 34.53
N GLN A 6 -24.42 -24.35 33.61
CA GLN A 6 -25.77 -24.85 33.87
C GLN A 6 -25.80 -25.91 34.98
N HIS A 7 -24.78 -26.76 35.06
CA HIS A 7 -24.66 -27.74 36.15
C HIS A 7 -24.33 -27.10 37.52
N VAL A 8 -23.54 -26.03 37.54
CA VAL A 8 -23.18 -25.33 38.79
C VAL A 8 -24.34 -24.48 39.32
N PHE A 9 -25.16 -23.91 38.43
CA PHE A 9 -26.32 -23.09 38.79
C PHE A 9 -27.62 -23.66 38.21
N PRO A 10 -28.17 -24.74 38.80
CA PRO A 10 -29.43 -25.33 38.32
C PRO A 10 -30.58 -24.33 38.50
N GLY A 11 -31.28 -24.01 37.40
CA GLY A 11 -32.46 -23.13 37.40
C GLY A 11 -32.21 -21.66 37.04
N ALA A 12 -30.97 -21.28 36.73
CA ALA A 12 -30.65 -19.94 36.25
C ALA A 12 -31.09 -19.75 34.78
N ALA A 13 -32.17 -19.00 34.53
CA ALA A 13 -32.68 -18.72 33.18
C ALA A 13 -31.68 -17.95 32.28
N TRP A 14 -30.69 -17.27 32.87
CA TRP A 14 -29.63 -16.58 32.11
C TRP A 14 -28.53 -17.54 31.63
N ALA A 15 -28.41 -18.73 32.22
CA ALA A 15 -27.34 -19.69 31.95
C ALA A 15 -27.65 -20.61 30.75
N GLU A 16 -28.08 -20.02 29.62
CA GLU A 16 -28.35 -20.78 28.39
C GLU A 16 -27.03 -21.15 27.67
N PRO A 17 -26.74 -22.44 27.44
CA PRO A 17 -25.47 -22.87 26.83
C PRO A 17 -25.19 -22.26 25.44
N ALA A 18 -26.23 -21.97 24.66
CA ALA A 18 -26.11 -21.40 23.31
C ALA A 18 -25.46 -20.01 23.32
N LYS A 19 -25.78 -19.16 24.31
CA LYS A 19 -25.22 -17.80 24.42
C LYS A 19 -23.70 -17.87 24.60
N TYR A 20 -23.23 -18.77 25.46
CA TYR A 20 -21.80 -19.00 25.69
C TYR A 20 -21.10 -19.64 24.50
N ALA A 21 -21.80 -20.48 23.72
CA ALA A 21 -21.24 -21.07 22.50
C ALA A 21 -20.93 -20.00 21.44
N VAL A 22 -21.86 -19.07 21.21
CA VAL A 22 -21.66 -17.97 20.24
C VAL A 22 -20.50 -17.06 20.68
N ILE A 23 -20.45 -16.67 21.96
CA ILE A 23 -19.38 -15.83 22.50
C ILE A 23 -18.02 -16.55 22.40
N GLY A 24 -17.97 -17.86 22.70
CA GLY A 24 -16.76 -18.66 22.59
C GLY A 24 -16.26 -18.79 21.13
N ALA A 25 -17.18 -19.01 20.19
CA ALA A 25 -16.86 -19.05 18.76
C ALA A 25 -16.33 -17.69 18.27
N ALA A 26 -16.97 -16.60 18.68
CA ALA A 26 -16.52 -15.24 18.36
C ALA A 26 -15.14 -14.95 18.96
N ALA A 27 -14.89 -15.32 20.21
CA ALA A 27 -13.58 -15.16 20.85
C ALA A 27 -12.49 -15.92 20.07
N HIS A 28 -12.75 -17.17 19.68
CA HIS A 28 -11.77 -17.94 18.89
C HIS A 28 -11.45 -17.27 17.55
N LEU A 29 -12.46 -16.85 16.80
CA LEU A 29 -12.26 -16.15 15.52
C LEU A 29 -11.56 -14.79 15.69
N GLY A 30 -11.92 -14.03 16.74
CA GLY A 30 -11.28 -12.76 17.08
C GLY A 30 -9.81 -12.92 17.45
N GLY A 31 -9.46 -14.00 18.14
CA GLY A 31 -8.08 -14.33 18.51
C GLY A 31 -7.19 -14.70 17.32
N ILE A 32 -7.73 -15.40 16.33
CA ILE A 32 -7.02 -15.79 15.11
C ILE A 32 -6.85 -14.60 14.16
N CYS A 33 -7.95 -13.91 13.85
CA CYS A 33 -7.99 -12.91 12.79
C CYS A 33 -7.57 -11.51 13.25
N ARG A 34 -7.69 -11.19 14.55
CA ARG A 34 -7.44 -9.84 15.13
C ARG A 34 -8.31 -8.72 14.57
N ILE A 35 -9.43 -9.07 13.96
CA ILE A 35 -10.46 -8.14 13.47
C ILE A 35 -11.57 -8.07 14.54
N SER A 36 -11.67 -6.96 15.25
CA SER A 36 -12.60 -6.82 16.39
C SER A 36 -13.90 -6.10 16.03
N ILE A 37 -13.84 -4.93 15.38
CA ILE A 37 -15.02 -4.12 15.09
C ILE A 37 -15.92 -4.80 14.05
N SER A 38 -15.36 -5.16 12.88
CA SER A 38 -16.14 -5.78 11.80
C SER A 38 -16.71 -7.13 12.21
N LEU A 39 -15.97 -7.93 12.99
CA LEU A 39 -16.44 -9.23 13.49
C LEU A 39 -17.60 -9.07 14.49
N THR A 40 -17.55 -8.04 15.34
CA THR A 40 -18.66 -7.72 16.25
C THR A 40 -19.93 -7.41 15.46
N VAL A 41 -19.82 -6.57 14.42
CA VAL A 41 -20.96 -6.20 13.57
C VAL A 41 -21.53 -7.42 12.84
N MET A 42 -20.67 -8.26 12.24
CA MET A 42 -21.10 -9.48 11.56
C MET A 42 -21.89 -10.41 12.50
N MET A 43 -21.46 -10.59 13.75
CA MET A 43 -22.18 -11.46 14.69
C MET A 43 -23.49 -10.85 15.20
N ILE A 44 -23.55 -9.53 15.39
CA ILE A 44 -24.80 -8.85 15.74
C ILE A 44 -25.82 -9.02 14.61
N GLU A 45 -25.40 -8.84 13.37
CA GLU A 45 -26.24 -8.97 12.19
C GLU A 45 -26.72 -10.42 12.00
N ALA A 46 -25.81 -11.40 12.09
CA ALA A 46 -26.14 -12.82 11.96
C ALA A 46 -27.08 -13.32 13.07
N THR A 47 -26.97 -12.78 14.28
CA THR A 47 -27.84 -13.15 15.42
C THR A 47 -29.16 -12.37 15.40
N GLY A 48 -29.23 -11.26 14.66
CA GLY A 48 -30.40 -10.38 14.63
C GLY A 48 -30.73 -9.69 15.95
N ASN A 49 -29.78 -9.62 16.89
CA ASN A 49 -29.99 -9.04 18.22
C ASN A 49 -28.80 -8.17 18.67
N ILE A 50 -29.02 -6.86 18.66
CA ILE A 50 -28.05 -5.83 19.04
C ILE A 50 -27.60 -5.91 20.51
N THR A 51 -28.39 -6.55 21.38
CA THR A 51 -28.06 -6.69 22.81
C THR A 51 -26.80 -7.53 23.02
N PHE A 52 -26.49 -8.45 22.10
CA PHE A 52 -25.23 -9.20 22.13
C PHE A 52 -23.99 -8.34 21.79
N GLY A 53 -24.16 -7.11 21.34
CA GLY A 53 -23.04 -6.26 20.91
C GLY A 53 -22.07 -5.91 22.02
N LEU A 54 -22.56 -5.46 23.19
CA LEU A 54 -21.71 -5.13 24.34
C LEU A 54 -20.86 -6.32 24.83
N PRO A 55 -21.44 -7.50 25.13
CA PRO A 55 -20.65 -8.64 25.58
C PRO A 55 -19.68 -9.14 24.49
N LEU A 56 -20.09 -9.17 23.21
CA LEU A 56 -19.20 -9.57 22.12
C LEU A 56 -18.03 -8.61 21.96
N MET A 57 -18.26 -7.31 21.97
CA MET A 57 -17.21 -6.30 21.86
C MET A 57 -16.20 -6.45 23.01
N LEU A 58 -16.67 -6.63 24.24
CA LEU A 58 -15.78 -6.84 25.39
C LEU A 58 -14.91 -8.09 25.20
N THR A 59 -15.51 -9.22 24.81
CA THR A 59 -14.76 -10.46 24.59
C THR A 59 -13.76 -10.38 23.44
N LEU A 60 -14.10 -9.66 22.36
CA LEU A 60 -13.22 -9.50 21.22
C LEU A 60 -12.05 -8.55 21.51
N ILE A 61 -12.27 -7.49 22.29
CA ILE A 61 -11.20 -6.58 22.74
C ILE A 61 -10.23 -7.31 23.66
N THR A 62 -10.74 -8.03 24.66
CA THR A 62 -9.87 -8.78 25.60
C THR A 62 -9.09 -9.86 24.86
N THR A 63 -9.74 -10.60 23.96
CA THR A 63 -9.04 -11.61 23.15
C THR A 63 -8.00 -11.00 22.24
N LYS A 64 -8.29 -9.86 21.58
CA LYS A 64 -7.31 -9.15 20.76
C LYS A 64 -6.10 -8.73 21.58
N TRP A 65 -6.32 -8.10 22.75
CA TRP A 65 -5.22 -7.66 23.63
C TRP A 65 -4.33 -8.81 24.08
N ILE A 66 -4.94 -9.92 24.52
CA ILE A 66 -4.20 -11.11 24.93
C ILE A 66 -3.44 -11.68 23.74
N GLY A 67 -4.09 -11.78 22.58
CA GLY A 67 -3.46 -12.26 21.37
C GLY A 67 -2.25 -11.40 20.95
N ASP A 68 -2.40 -10.07 20.97
CA ASP A 68 -1.37 -9.11 20.53
C ASP A 68 -0.11 -9.23 21.41
N PHE A 69 -0.23 -9.75 22.64
CA PHE A 69 0.90 -10.06 23.50
C PHE A 69 1.72 -11.29 23.06
N PHE A 70 1.09 -12.29 22.42
CA PHE A 70 1.76 -13.54 22.06
C PHE A 70 2.17 -13.62 20.58
N THR A 71 1.34 -13.17 19.66
CA THR A 71 1.53 -13.39 18.21
C THR A 71 0.78 -12.35 17.39
N GLU A 72 1.18 -12.13 16.14
CA GLU A 72 0.42 -11.34 15.16
C GLU A 72 -0.82 -12.09 14.63
N GLY A 73 -1.71 -11.38 13.93
CA GLY A 73 -2.88 -12.00 13.31
C GLY A 73 -2.49 -12.91 12.15
N ILE A 74 -3.31 -13.93 11.87
CA ILE A 74 -3.02 -14.89 10.79
C ILE A 74 -2.83 -14.21 9.41
N TYR A 75 -3.58 -13.14 9.16
CA TYR A 75 -3.50 -12.40 7.89
C TYR A 75 -2.20 -11.63 7.75
N GLU A 76 -1.72 -11.00 8.82
CA GLU A 76 -0.43 -10.29 8.82
C GLU A 76 0.72 -11.28 8.62
N MET A 77 0.67 -12.43 9.32
CA MET A 77 1.66 -13.50 9.16
C MET A 77 1.69 -14.05 7.72
N GLN A 78 0.53 -14.26 7.11
CA GLN A 78 0.48 -14.74 5.73
C GLN A 78 1.04 -13.72 4.73
N ILE A 79 0.78 -12.43 4.93
CA ILE A 79 1.35 -11.36 4.10
C ILE A 79 2.88 -11.33 4.25
N TYR A 80 3.37 -11.48 5.47
CA TYR A 80 4.80 -11.56 5.76
C TYR A 80 5.46 -12.76 5.06
N LEU A 81 4.84 -13.94 5.15
CA LEU A 81 5.33 -15.17 4.49
C LEU A 81 5.31 -15.06 2.95
N ASN A 82 4.34 -14.35 2.39
CA ASN A 82 4.29 -14.08 0.95
C ASN A 82 5.33 -13.05 0.48
N GLY A 83 6.08 -12.42 1.39
CA GLY A 83 7.09 -11.41 1.05
C GLY A 83 6.52 -10.14 0.43
N VAL A 84 5.22 -9.86 0.63
CA VAL A 84 4.57 -8.68 0.06
C VAL A 84 4.90 -7.46 0.94
N PRO A 85 5.45 -6.37 0.38
CA PRO A 85 5.78 -5.18 1.15
C PRO A 85 4.51 -4.40 1.52
N LEU A 86 3.92 -4.72 2.67
CA LEU A 86 2.77 -4.00 3.22
C LEU A 86 3.24 -2.88 4.15
N LEU A 87 2.69 -1.67 3.97
CA LEU A 87 2.93 -0.56 4.89
C LEU A 87 1.93 -0.63 6.06
N PRO A 88 2.40 -0.63 7.32
CA PRO A 88 1.52 -0.53 8.47
C PRO A 88 0.84 0.85 8.53
N SER A 89 -0.29 0.93 9.23
CA SER A 89 -1.06 2.18 9.38
C SER A 89 -0.34 3.26 10.19
N ALA A 90 0.59 2.84 11.05
CA ALA A 90 1.42 3.72 11.86
C ALA A 90 2.89 3.32 11.69
N PRO A 91 3.82 4.28 11.79
CA PRO A 91 5.23 3.98 11.74
C PRO A 91 5.66 3.17 12.99
N PRO A 92 6.74 2.38 12.90
CA PRO A 92 7.25 1.60 14.03
C PRO A 92 7.58 2.48 15.25
N PRO A 93 7.39 1.99 16.49
CA PRO A 93 7.88 2.69 17.66
C PRO A 93 9.39 2.90 17.53
N LEU A 94 9.89 4.07 17.95
CA LEU A 94 11.29 4.50 17.83
C LEU A 94 11.76 4.96 16.43
N SER A 95 10.86 5.13 15.46
CA SER A 95 11.23 5.64 14.12
C SER A 95 11.37 7.18 14.04
N SER A 96 11.20 7.91 15.14
CA SER A 96 11.13 9.38 15.12
C SER A 96 12.45 10.07 14.77
N ASP A 97 13.59 9.40 15.01
CA ASP A 97 14.93 9.94 14.73
C ASP A 97 15.50 9.49 13.37
N ILE A 98 14.78 8.61 12.65
CA ILE A 98 15.21 8.13 11.34
C ILE A 98 14.95 9.23 10.30
N LYS A 99 16.02 9.71 9.66
CA LYS A 99 15.91 10.76 8.64
C LYS A 99 15.66 10.15 7.26
N ALA A 100 14.97 10.89 6.40
CA ALA A 100 14.75 10.49 5.01
C ALA A 100 16.06 10.21 4.25
N THR A 101 17.15 10.85 4.65
CA THR A 101 18.49 10.62 4.10
C THR A 101 19.00 9.20 4.29
N ASP A 102 18.55 8.52 5.35
CA ASP A 102 19.03 7.20 5.74
C ASP A 102 18.20 6.09 5.07
N VAL A 103 16.96 6.40 4.69
CA VAL A 103 16.01 5.46 4.09
C VAL A 103 16.01 5.54 2.56
N MET A 104 16.34 6.70 1.98
CA MET A 104 16.30 6.89 0.53
C MET A 104 17.43 6.16 -0.20
N SER A 105 17.16 5.71 -1.43
CA SER A 105 18.19 5.12 -2.29
C SER A 105 18.98 6.20 -3.04
N ALA A 106 20.30 6.21 -2.88
CA ALA A 106 21.22 7.11 -3.58
C ALA A 106 22.37 6.31 -4.23
N PRO A 107 22.88 6.70 -5.42
CA PRO A 107 22.44 7.82 -6.25
C PRO A 107 21.20 7.52 -7.13
N PRO A 108 20.29 8.48 -7.35
CA PRO A 108 19.12 8.27 -8.20
C PRO A 108 19.48 8.30 -9.70
N VAL A 109 18.78 7.48 -10.50
CA VAL A 109 18.84 7.54 -11.97
C VAL A 109 17.92 8.66 -12.46
N VAL A 110 18.51 9.74 -12.99
CA VAL A 110 17.78 10.96 -13.36
C VAL A 110 17.80 11.20 -14.88
N PHE A 111 16.75 11.85 -15.39
CA PHE A 111 16.72 12.34 -16.77
C PHE A 111 16.72 13.88 -16.83
N PRO A 112 17.45 14.49 -17.78
CA PRO A 112 17.28 15.91 -18.07
C PRO A 112 15.95 16.18 -18.77
N SER A 113 15.46 17.42 -18.72
CA SER A 113 14.23 17.84 -19.43
C SER A 113 14.24 17.52 -20.93
N LYS A 114 15.43 17.49 -21.57
CA LYS A 114 15.63 17.04 -22.95
C LYS A 114 16.65 15.92 -22.96
N VAL A 115 16.24 14.73 -23.36
CA VAL A 115 17.07 13.52 -23.37
C VAL A 115 17.00 12.83 -24.72
N LYS A 116 18.11 12.19 -25.14
CA LYS A 116 18.14 11.38 -26.36
C LYS A 116 17.34 10.09 -26.14
N VAL A 117 16.59 9.69 -27.16
CA VAL A 117 15.77 8.47 -27.14
C VAL A 117 16.60 7.22 -26.85
N ALA A 118 17.79 7.11 -27.46
CA ALA A 118 18.72 6.00 -27.20
C ALA A 118 19.01 5.82 -25.70
N ARG A 119 19.35 6.91 -25.00
CA ARG A 119 19.60 6.89 -23.56
C ARG A 119 18.37 6.44 -22.75
N ILE A 120 17.17 6.80 -23.17
CA ILE A 120 15.94 6.34 -22.50
C ILE A 120 15.82 4.83 -22.63
N ILE A 121 16.00 4.28 -23.84
CA ILE A 121 15.89 2.84 -24.11
C ILE A 121 16.95 2.08 -23.31
N ASP A 122 18.21 2.50 -23.37
CA ASP A 122 19.31 1.89 -22.62
C ASP A 122 19.04 1.88 -21.10
N THR A 123 18.44 2.96 -20.59
CA THR A 123 18.10 3.09 -19.16
C THR A 123 16.91 2.22 -18.76
N LEU A 124 15.92 2.08 -19.65
CA LEU A 124 14.72 1.26 -19.44
C LEU A 124 15.04 -0.25 -19.42
N ASP A 125 16.06 -0.65 -20.17
CA ASP A 125 16.54 -2.03 -20.26
C ASP A 125 17.54 -2.37 -19.14
N SER A 126 18.37 -1.40 -18.73
CA SER A 126 19.38 -1.63 -17.68
C SER A 126 18.83 -1.58 -16.26
N VAL A 127 17.74 -0.85 -16.00
CA VAL A 127 17.27 -0.59 -14.64
C VAL A 127 15.78 -0.95 -14.46
N PRO A 128 15.41 -1.70 -13.41
CA PRO A 128 14.02 -2.12 -13.17
C PRO A 128 13.13 -1.05 -12.50
N HIS A 129 13.52 0.23 -12.52
CA HIS A 129 12.75 1.29 -11.89
C HIS A 129 11.51 1.68 -12.72
N ASN A 130 10.40 1.95 -12.04
CA ASN A 130 9.14 2.33 -12.66
C ASN A 130 8.92 3.85 -12.74
N GLY A 131 9.80 4.64 -12.13
CA GLY A 131 9.71 6.10 -12.11
C GLY A 131 11.09 6.74 -12.14
N PHE A 132 11.22 7.82 -12.90
CA PHE A 132 12.46 8.54 -13.10
C PHE A 132 12.24 10.04 -12.84
N PRO A 133 13.00 10.67 -11.93
CA PRO A 133 12.94 12.10 -11.72
C PRO A 133 13.53 12.87 -12.91
N ILE A 134 12.87 13.97 -13.27
CA ILE A 134 13.32 14.92 -14.29
C ILE A 134 14.01 16.10 -13.60
N VAL A 135 15.29 16.29 -13.90
CA VAL A 135 16.12 17.35 -13.31
C VAL A 135 16.58 18.35 -14.36
N GLU A 136 16.69 19.62 -13.97
CA GLU A 136 17.40 20.62 -14.76
C GLU A 136 18.83 20.77 -14.25
N PRO A 137 19.84 20.70 -15.14
CA PRO A 137 21.21 20.97 -14.76
C PRO A 137 21.32 22.43 -14.32
N VAL A 138 21.79 22.63 -13.09
CA VAL A 138 22.01 23.98 -12.55
C VAL A 138 23.28 24.55 -13.19
N PRO A 139 23.22 25.74 -13.83
CA PRO A 139 24.43 26.36 -14.36
C PRO A 139 25.41 26.71 -13.23
N PRO A 140 26.73 26.62 -13.46
CA PRO A 140 27.75 26.83 -12.43
C PRO A 140 27.69 28.22 -11.76
N SER A 141 27.04 29.20 -12.38
CA SER A 141 26.88 30.57 -11.87
C SER A 141 25.72 30.75 -10.87
N ALA A 142 24.85 29.76 -10.68
CA ALA A 142 23.69 29.80 -9.79
C ALA A 142 23.86 28.88 -8.56
N SER A 143 25.10 28.56 -8.20
CA SER A 143 25.50 27.67 -7.10
C SER A 143 25.25 28.23 -5.69
N GLY A 144 24.32 29.18 -5.52
CA GLY A 144 23.97 29.78 -4.22
C GLY A 144 23.24 28.84 -3.25
N HIS A 145 22.76 27.69 -3.74
CA HIS A 145 22.18 26.62 -2.92
C HIS A 145 22.80 25.25 -3.26
N VAL A 146 24.12 25.21 -3.45
CA VAL A 146 24.84 23.97 -3.18
C VAL A 146 24.95 23.87 -1.66
N SER A 147 23.91 23.37 -1.00
CA SER A 147 24.03 22.92 0.36
C SER A 147 24.99 21.72 0.37
N ASN A 148 26.29 22.01 0.50
CA ASN A 148 27.31 21.09 0.97
C ASN A 148 27.08 20.71 2.46
N GLN A 149 25.84 20.79 2.95
CA GLN A 149 25.43 20.29 4.26
C GLN A 149 24.92 18.86 4.05
N GLY A 150 25.87 17.94 3.80
CA GLY A 150 25.60 16.52 3.73
C GLY A 150 26.53 15.76 2.78
N VAL A 151 26.63 14.45 3.02
CA VAL A 151 27.45 13.47 2.27
C VAL A 151 26.99 13.30 0.80
N LEU A 152 25.91 13.95 0.37
CA LEU A 152 25.21 13.64 -0.88
C LEU A 152 25.31 14.75 -1.92
N LYS A 153 25.66 14.37 -3.16
CA LYS A 153 25.73 15.28 -4.31
C LYS A 153 24.32 15.54 -4.87
N SER A 154 23.94 16.82 -4.96
CA SER A 154 22.68 17.22 -5.61
C SER A 154 22.77 17.01 -7.12
N ALA A 155 21.79 16.30 -7.70
CA ALA A 155 21.71 16.02 -9.15
C ALA A 155 21.18 17.20 -9.98
N GLY A 156 20.69 18.26 -9.34
CA GLY A 156 20.11 19.44 -9.98
C GLY A 156 18.73 19.80 -9.43
N ARG A 157 18.05 20.73 -10.10
CA ARG A 157 16.71 21.19 -9.69
C ARG A 157 15.64 20.25 -10.23
N LEU A 158 14.85 19.63 -9.35
CA LEU A 158 13.74 18.77 -9.75
C LEU A 158 12.67 19.59 -10.48
N LYS A 159 12.25 19.11 -11.65
CA LYS A 159 11.13 19.67 -12.44
C LYS A 159 9.90 18.79 -12.43
N GLY A 160 10.07 17.48 -12.26
CA GLY A 160 8.95 16.55 -12.20
C GLY A 160 9.43 15.11 -12.13
N LEU A 161 8.49 14.18 -12.33
CA LEU A 161 8.73 12.75 -12.36
C LEU A 161 7.99 12.16 -13.55
N ILE A 162 8.63 11.23 -14.26
CA ILE A 162 8.03 10.49 -15.37
C ILE A 162 8.06 9.00 -15.08
N LEU A 163 6.97 8.29 -15.40
CA LEU A 163 6.88 6.85 -15.17
C LEU A 163 7.44 6.07 -16.37
N LYS A 164 7.95 4.86 -16.13
CA LYS A 164 8.40 3.91 -17.17
C LYS A 164 7.29 3.64 -18.18
N SER A 165 6.05 3.44 -17.71
CA SER A 165 4.88 3.24 -18.58
C SER A 165 4.59 4.45 -19.47
N GLN A 166 4.77 5.67 -18.96
CA GLN A 166 4.58 6.89 -19.75
C GLN A 166 5.65 7.02 -20.84
N LEU A 167 6.91 6.71 -20.50
CA LEU A 167 8.00 6.65 -21.46
C LEU A 167 7.73 5.59 -22.55
N LEU A 168 7.31 4.39 -22.18
CA LEU A 168 6.96 3.34 -23.13
C LEU A 168 5.86 3.76 -24.11
N ILE A 169 4.80 4.42 -23.62
CA ILE A 169 3.72 4.95 -24.47
C ILE A 169 4.25 6.02 -25.43
N LEU A 170 5.09 6.95 -24.95
CA LEU A 170 5.69 7.99 -25.78
C LEU A 170 6.63 7.43 -26.86
N LEU A 171 7.38 6.37 -26.52
CA LEU A 171 8.24 5.66 -27.47
C LEU A 171 7.40 4.93 -28.52
N HIS A 172 6.31 4.27 -28.10
CA HIS A 172 5.41 3.56 -29.00
C HIS A 172 4.65 4.50 -29.94
N SER A 173 4.21 5.67 -29.45
CA SER A 173 3.57 6.71 -30.28
C SER A 173 4.55 7.49 -31.15
N LYS A 174 5.87 7.25 -31.00
CA LYS A 174 6.95 8.01 -31.65
C LYS A 174 6.82 9.53 -31.45
N SER A 175 6.30 9.95 -30.29
CA SER A 175 6.13 11.36 -29.92
C SER A 175 7.46 11.98 -29.51
N PHE A 176 8.35 12.21 -30.49
CA PHE A 176 9.66 12.82 -30.26
C PHE A 176 9.59 14.34 -30.42
N ASN A 177 10.15 15.07 -29.47
CA ASN A 177 10.26 16.54 -29.51
C ASN A 177 8.90 17.28 -29.53
N GLU A 178 8.00 16.90 -28.62
CA GLU A 178 6.75 17.63 -28.48
C GLU A 178 6.94 19.01 -27.86
N LEU A 179 6.32 20.00 -28.47
CA LEU A 179 6.18 21.34 -27.91
C LEU A 179 5.32 21.29 -26.65
N VAL A 180 5.61 22.16 -25.69
CA VAL A 180 4.80 22.28 -24.48
C VAL A 180 3.37 22.65 -24.92
N PRO A 181 2.33 21.89 -24.51
CA PRO A 181 0.97 22.22 -24.89
C PRO A 181 0.59 23.58 -24.30
N HIS A 182 0.28 24.53 -25.17
CA HIS A 182 -0.10 25.89 -24.77
C HIS A 182 -1.60 26.03 -24.48
N THR A 183 -2.41 25.07 -24.93
CA THR A 183 -3.87 25.07 -24.77
C THR A 183 -4.33 23.84 -23.97
N SER A 184 -5.35 24.02 -23.13
CA SER A 184 -6.00 22.94 -22.36
C SER A 184 -6.50 21.79 -23.25
N GLU A 185 -7.01 22.09 -24.45
CA GLU A 185 -7.45 21.10 -25.45
C GLU A 185 -6.33 20.17 -25.91
N GLN A 186 -5.12 20.71 -26.13
CA GLN A 186 -3.96 19.90 -26.53
C GLN A 186 -3.53 18.96 -25.41
N LEU A 187 -3.53 19.45 -24.17
CA LEU A 187 -3.25 18.63 -22.99
C LEU A 187 -4.29 17.53 -22.83
N ARG A 188 -5.58 17.84 -23.01
CA ARG A 188 -6.67 16.87 -22.89
C ARG A 188 -6.57 15.75 -23.93
N LYS A 189 -6.27 16.09 -25.19
CA LYS A 189 -6.04 15.10 -26.25
C LYS A 189 -4.85 14.18 -25.91
N LYS A 190 -3.77 14.73 -25.38
CA LYS A 190 -2.59 13.96 -24.98
C LYS A 190 -2.88 13.02 -23.80
N LEU A 191 -3.60 13.50 -22.79
CA LEU A 191 -4.07 12.68 -21.67
C LEU A 191 -5.02 11.57 -22.13
N HIS A 192 -5.88 11.85 -23.13
CA HIS A 192 -6.76 10.83 -23.71
C HIS A 192 -5.95 9.72 -24.38
N MET A 193 -4.94 10.07 -25.17
CA MET A 193 -4.03 9.11 -25.82
C MET A 193 -3.33 8.23 -24.79
N PHE A 194 -2.83 8.79 -23.68
CA PHE A 194 -2.28 7.99 -22.58
C PHE A 194 -3.33 7.05 -21.99
N ARG A 195 -4.52 7.55 -21.65
CA ARG A 195 -5.58 6.75 -21.03
C ARG A 195 -6.00 5.57 -21.90
N GLU A 196 -6.12 5.76 -23.20
CA GLU A 196 -6.42 4.70 -24.16
C GLU A 196 -5.27 3.67 -24.25
N ALA A 197 -4.02 4.14 -24.28
CA ALA A 197 -2.86 3.26 -24.32
C ALA A 197 -2.70 2.42 -23.03
N TYR A 198 -2.99 3.00 -21.86
CA TYR A 198 -3.05 2.30 -20.57
C TYR A 198 -4.15 1.23 -20.54
N ALA A 199 -5.37 1.58 -20.97
CA ALA A 199 -6.48 0.63 -21.03
C ALA A 199 -6.16 -0.57 -21.96
N LYS A 200 -5.38 -0.33 -23.03
CA LYS A 200 -4.92 -1.37 -23.94
C LYS A 200 -3.81 -2.24 -23.32
N HIS A 201 -2.83 -1.65 -22.63
CA HIS A 201 -1.74 -2.39 -21.97
C HIS A 201 -2.23 -3.24 -20.78
N GLN A 202 -3.17 -2.74 -19.99
CA GLN A 202 -3.75 -3.51 -18.88
C GLN A 202 -4.42 -4.80 -19.36
N LYS A 203 -5.05 -4.78 -20.54
CA LYS A 203 -5.63 -6.00 -21.15
C LYS A 203 -4.56 -7.02 -21.59
N ILE A 204 -3.38 -6.57 -21.98
CA ILE A 204 -2.30 -7.46 -22.46
C ILE A 204 -1.62 -8.15 -21.27
N GLN A 205 -1.32 -7.41 -20.20
CA GLN A 205 -0.71 -7.98 -18.99
C GLN A 205 -1.66 -8.94 -18.28
N VAL A 206 -2.94 -8.59 -18.12
CA VAL A 206 -3.94 -9.49 -17.49
C VAL A 206 -4.11 -10.79 -18.29
N CYS A 207 -4.02 -10.77 -19.62
CA CYS A 207 -4.05 -12.00 -20.42
C CYS A 207 -2.79 -12.86 -20.26
N GLN A 208 -1.61 -12.27 -20.05
CA GLN A 208 -0.38 -13.04 -19.82
C GLN A 208 -0.32 -13.62 -18.40
N ASP A 209 -0.76 -12.87 -17.39
CA ASP A 209 -0.75 -13.34 -16.00
C ASP A 209 -1.79 -14.44 -15.74
N VAL A 210 -2.92 -14.44 -16.46
CA VAL A 210 -3.94 -15.51 -16.40
C VAL A 210 -3.47 -16.82 -17.07
N GLN A 211 -2.46 -16.79 -17.93
CA GLN A 211 -1.91 -18.00 -18.56
C GLN A 211 -0.74 -18.64 -17.79
N ILE A 212 -0.26 -18.02 -16.71
CA ILE A 212 0.82 -18.56 -15.85
C ILE A 212 0.31 -18.80 -14.43
N THR A 213 -0.91 -19.34 -14.31
CA THR A 213 -1.43 -19.99 -13.09
C THR A 213 -2.21 -21.22 -13.53
#